data_AF-A0AA38PZK2-F1
#
_entry.id   AF-A0AA38PZK2-F1
#
_cell.length_a   1.000
_cell.length_b   1.000
_cell.length_c   1.000
_cell.angle_alpha   90.00
_cell.angle_beta   90.00
_cell.angle_gamma   90.00
#
_symmetry.space_group_name_H-M   'P 1'
#
loop_
_entity.id
_entity.type
_entity.pdbx_description
1 polymer ?
#
loop_
_entity_poly.entity_id
_entity_poly.type
_entity_poly.pdbx_seq_one_letter_code
_entity_poly.pdbx_strand_id
1 'polypeptide(L)'
;MMFIRNGPLPNDPSREAPERVRKTHKDPETNHRLAKLPIDSKLKMNYEKQLRNATRRERAIEGADNVSDVSSYISIPEEEYEKIIKDQPYFDRVKVWLSAHTLSWLTDKRKQLRTRTRDSDDTLNNAAPAQPLKRFRANDELNEISHIAGKPQILDLADVMKKMRDSRDAGTVRELELKHFEWIEATENFYAYQVSLYAEGTDAHEPTFYRKHFGFFENQVDSVKLYDLWKDIELEMRQKHQNKRTNFDLFDYRTEWGRVKSRFDALDNTTPSTSSTALPRSRFNNPRNQKSHTDSPPASSSNSFPTGNKDKGSRIPCCIICGGAGHTYLVHNDNTHGPPKWETREGADLLHPRTRAWICSYWNIFLTCSKKCTTANHICTLCGGPHPALKWDPSCRVPRPANV
;
A
#
# COMPACT_ATOMS: atom_id res chain seq x y z
N MET A 1 24.95 30.19 23.68
CA MET A 1 24.11 30.17 22.46
C MET A 1 22.76 29.56 22.83
N MET A 2 21.65 30.29 22.68
CA MET A 2 20.31 29.70 22.81
C MET A 2 20.04 28.83 21.58
N PHE A 3 19.80 27.53 21.76
CA PHE A 3 19.38 26.65 20.68
C PHE A 3 17.93 26.96 20.32
N ILE A 4 17.70 27.63 19.20
CA ILE A 4 16.35 27.86 18.67
C ILE A 4 15.83 26.51 18.16
N ARG A 5 14.81 25.96 18.84
CA ARG A 5 14.12 24.77 18.35
C ARG A 5 13.27 25.17 17.15
N ASN A 6 13.46 24.47 16.04
CA ASN A 6 12.65 24.65 14.84
C ASN A 6 11.47 23.67 14.89
N GLY A 7 10.28 24.11 14.49
CA GLY A 7 9.11 23.23 14.40
C GLY A 7 9.23 22.19 13.26
N PRO A 8 8.20 21.35 13.07
CA PRO A 8 8.21 20.32 12.03
C PRO A 8 8.28 21.00 10.67
N LEU A 9 9.39 20.79 9.96
CA LEU A 9 9.41 21.05 8.53
C LEU A 9 8.77 19.85 7.83
N PRO A 10 8.19 20.05 6.63
CA PRO A 10 7.83 18.91 5.77
C PRO A 10 9.06 18.01 5.62
N ASN A 11 8.87 16.69 5.49
CA ASN A 11 9.94 15.74 5.17
C ASN A 11 10.63 16.18 3.87
N ASP A 12 11.68 16.97 4.03
CA ASP A 12 12.47 17.50 2.94
C ASP A 12 13.75 16.67 2.88
N PRO A 13 13.93 15.85 1.82
CA PRO A 13 15.18 15.13 1.58
C PRO A 13 16.41 16.06 1.61
N SER A 14 16.23 17.37 1.45
CA SER A 14 17.30 18.36 1.55
C SER A 14 18.01 18.41 2.91
N ARG A 15 17.36 18.00 4.00
CA ARG A 15 17.99 17.95 5.33
C ARG A 15 18.92 16.76 5.54
N GLU A 16 18.70 15.68 4.81
CA GLU A 16 19.44 14.41 4.98
C GLU A 16 20.76 14.36 4.20
N ALA A 17 21.04 15.36 3.34
CA ALA A 17 22.25 15.42 2.52
C ALA A 17 23.24 16.45 3.08
N PRO A 18 24.21 16.05 3.94
CA PRO A 18 25.15 16.97 4.58
C PRO A 18 26.04 17.75 3.58
N GLU A 19 26.21 17.23 2.37
CA GLU A 19 27.01 17.86 1.31
C GLU A 19 26.25 18.93 0.50
N ARG A 20 24.95 19.14 0.77
CA ARG A 20 24.14 20.04 -0.05
C ARG A 20 24.44 21.50 0.28
N VAL A 21 25.25 22.15 -0.55
CA VAL A 21 25.50 23.59 -0.45
C VAL A 21 24.21 24.36 -0.70
N ARG A 22 23.81 25.20 0.27
CA ARG A 22 22.63 26.07 0.17
C ARG A 22 22.78 27.00 -1.05
N LYS A 23 22.01 26.76 -2.11
CA LYS A 23 22.08 27.57 -3.35
C LYS A 23 21.34 28.90 -3.23
N THR A 24 20.24 28.96 -2.47
CA THR A 24 19.40 30.16 -2.32
C THR A 24 19.65 30.89 -1.01
N HIS A 25 19.63 32.23 -1.04
CA HIS A 25 19.80 33.12 0.14
C HIS A 25 21.15 32.93 0.85
N LYS A 26 22.24 32.92 0.09
CA LYS A 26 23.61 32.91 0.63
C LYS A 26 23.92 34.15 1.48
N ASP A 27 23.24 35.25 1.16
CA ASP A 27 23.36 36.52 1.87
C ASP A 27 22.70 36.46 3.27
N PRO A 28 23.45 36.75 4.36
CA PRO A 28 22.92 36.83 5.72
C PRO A 28 21.80 37.85 5.89
N GLU A 29 21.85 38.98 5.16
CA GLU A 29 20.84 40.02 5.28
C GLU A 29 19.48 39.55 4.76
N THR A 30 19.47 38.85 3.62
CA THR A 30 18.28 38.22 3.06
C THR A 30 17.69 37.19 4.04
N ASN A 31 18.52 36.38 4.70
CA ASN A 31 18.04 35.43 5.72
C ASN A 31 17.41 36.15 6.92
N HIS A 32 18.00 37.25 7.37
CA HIS A 32 17.44 38.08 8.43
C HIS A 32 16.08 38.69 8.03
N ARG A 33 15.96 39.19 6.80
CA ARG A 33 14.70 39.72 6.26
C ARG A 33 13.62 38.63 6.20
N LEU A 34 13.96 37.43 5.72
CA LEU A 34 13.04 36.29 5.69
C LEU A 34 12.61 35.81 7.09
N ALA A 35 13.54 35.82 8.06
CA ALA A 35 13.25 35.44 9.44
C ALA A 35 12.28 36.41 10.13
N LYS A 36 12.29 37.69 9.72
CA LYS A 36 11.40 38.75 10.24
C LYS A 36 10.02 38.80 9.59
N LEU A 37 9.74 37.99 8.57
CA LEU A 37 8.43 38.00 7.91
C LEU A 37 7.33 37.57 8.88
N PRO A 38 6.09 38.08 8.72
CA PRO A 38 4.92 37.54 9.41
C PRO A 38 4.79 36.03 9.14
N ILE A 39 4.36 35.27 10.14
CA ILE A 39 4.22 33.81 10.05
C ILE A 39 3.32 33.39 8.88
N ASP A 40 2.23 34.12 8.60
CA ASP A 40 1.34 33.88 7.46
C ASP A 40 2.09 33.94 6.12
N SER A 41 3.00 34.92 5.99
CA SER A 41 3.84 35.07 4.80
C SER A 41 4.85 33.93 4.69
N LYS A 42 5.48 33.52 5.80
CA LYS A 42 6.40 32.38 5.83
C LYS A 42 5.69 31.08 5.42
N LEU A 43 4.51 30.82 5.97
CA LEU A 43 3.69 29.65 5.67
C LEU A 43 3.27 29.62 4.20
N LYS A 44 2.73 30.71 3.68
CA LYS A 44 2.35 30.81 2.26
C LYS A 44 3.55 30.60 1.33
N MET A 45 4.69 31.23 1.62
CA MET A 45 5.91 31.03 0.83
C MET A 45 6.41 29.58 0.88
N ASN A 46 6.32 28.92 2.04
CA ASN A 46 6.68 27.51 2.19
C ASN A 46 5.74 26.60 1.40
N TYR A 47 4.43 26.85 1.43
CA TYR A 47 3.44 26.13 0.64
C TYR A 47 3.73 26.25 -0.86
N GLU A 48 3.97 27.46 -1.37
CA GLU A 48 4.33 27.65 -2.78
C GLU A 48 5.66 26.98 -3.15
N LYS A 49 6.65 27.00 -2.24
CA LYS A 49 7.90 26.26 -2.43
C LYS A 49 7.65 24.76 -2.49
N GLN A 50 6.77 24.22 -1.65
CA GLN A 50 6.38 22.82 -1.67
C GLN A 50 5.78 22.42 -3.01
N LEU A 51 4.82 23.20 -3.53
CA LEU A 51 4.21 22.97 -4.85
C LEU A 51 5.26 22.99 -5.97
N ARG A 52 6.13 24.02 -6.02
CA ARG A 52 7.19 24.09 -7.02
C ARG A 52 8.17 22.92 -6.91
N ASN A 53 8.51 22.51 -5.70
CA ASN A 53 9.39 21.37 -5.45
C ASN A 53 8.75 20.05 -5.88
N ALA A 54 7.44 19.88 -5.65
CA ALA A 54 6.69 18.72 -6.13
C ALA A 54 6.73 18.64 -7.67
N THR A 55 6.41 19.73 -8.37
CA THR A 55 6.49 19.78 -9.85
C THR A 55 7.91 19.51 -10.36
N ARG A 56 8.95 20.00 -9.68
CA ARG A 56 10.34 19.67 -10.05
C ARG A 56 10.64 18.19 -9.86
N ARG A 57 10.21 17.58 -8.75
CA ARG A 57 10.37 16.15 -8.52
C ARG A 57 9.66 15.33 -9.59
N GLU A 58 8.46 15.72 -10.01
CA GLU A 58 7.74 15.07 -11.11
C GLU A 58 8.56 15.12 -12.41
N ARG A 59 9.08 16.29 -12.79
CA ARG A 59 9.93 16.43 -13.99
C ARG A 59 11.24 15.63 -13.90
N ALA A 60 11.81 15.51 -12.71
CA ALA A 60 13.04 14.74 -12.50
C ALA A 60 12.79 13.25 -12.72
N ILE A 61 11.62 12.76 -12.29
CA ILE A 61 11.22 11.37 -12.52
C ILE A 61 10.94 11.11 -14.01
N GLU A 62 10.46 12.11 -14.75
CA GLU A 62 10.28 12.03 -16.22
C GLU A 62 11.59 12.01 -17.03
N GLY A 63 12.76 12.04 -16.38
CA GLY A 63 14.05 12.00 -17.05
C GLY A 63 14.47 13.34 -17.69
N ALA A 64 13.93 14.47 -17.21
CA ALA A 64 14.43 15.76 -17.63
C ALA A 64 15.83 16.00 -17.01
N ASP A 65 16.88 15.96 -17.84
CA ASP A 65 18.28 16.07 -17.38
C ASP A 65 18.65 17.41 -16.71
N ASN A 66 17.76 18.41 -16.74
CA ASN A 66 18.00 19.76 -16.23
C ASN A 66 17.01 20.19 -15.12
N VAL A 67 16.70 19.30 -14.16
CA VAL A 67 15.89 19.71 -13.01
C VAL A 67 16.75 20.46 -11.98
N SER A 68 16.51 21.77 -11.88
CA SER A 68 17.07 22.63 -10.82
C SER A 68 16.84 22.06 -9.42
N ASP A 69 17.79 22.29 -8.52
CA ASP A 69 17.70 21.91 -7.10
C ASP A 69 16.37 22.31 -6.44
N VAL A 70 15.98 21.48 -5.47
CA VAL A 70 14.84 21.71 -4.58
C VAL A 70 15.10 22.97 -3.75
N SER A 71 14.13 23.88 -3.72
CA SER A 71 14.25 25.12 -2.94
C SER A 71 14.01 24.83 -1.45
N SER A 72 14.92 25.28 -0.58
CA SER A 72 14.77 25.10 0.87
C SER A 72 13.61 25.93 1.44
N TYR A 73 12.91 25.36 2.42
CA TYR A 73 11.88 26.04 3.19
C TYR A 73 12.46 27.15 4.09
N ILE A 74 11.62 28.13 4.41
CA ILE A 74 11.89 29.13 5.44
C ILE A 74 11.63 28.48 6.80
N SER A 75 12.61 28.52 7.69
CA SER A 75 12.45 28.00 9.05
C SER A 75 11.41 28.81 9.82
N ILE A 76 10.52 28.12 10.52
CA ILE A 76 9.54 28.71 11.43
C ILE A 76 9.92 28.23 12.84
N PRO A 77 10.20 29.16 13.76
CA PRO A 77 10.62 28.80 15.12
C PRO A 77 9.44 28.21 15.90
N GLU A 78 9.73 27.37 16.90
CA GLU A 78 8.68 26.62 17.61
C GLU A 78 7.67 27.55 18.32
N GLU A 79 8.11 28.71 18.81
CA GLU A 79 7.27 29.71 19.47
C GLU A 79 6.21 30.31 18.52
N GLU A 80 6.52 30.38 17.22
CA GLU A 80 5.56 30.80 16.20
C GLU A 80 4.47 29.73 15.98
N TYR A 81 4.84 28.44 16.00
CA TYR A 81 3.85 27.35 15.92
C TYR A 81 2.95 27.29 17.17
N GLU A 82 3.47 27.60 18.35
CA GLU A 82 2.65 27.67 19.57
C GLU A 82 1.51 28.68 19.46
N LYS A 83 1.72 29.80 18.77
CA LYS A 83 0.66 30.79 18.51
C LYS A 83 -0.46 30.18 17.68
N ILE A 84 -0.10 29.40 16.65
CA ILE A 84 -1.07 28.66 15.83
C ILE A 84 -1.84 27.64 16.68
N ILE A 85 -1.17 26.92 17.56
CA ILE A 85 -1.81 25.89 18.40
C ILE A 85 -2.84 26.50 19.35
N LYS A 86 -2.49 27.63 19.98
CA LYS A 86 -3.30 28.32 21.00
C LYS A 86 -4.53 29.02 20.42
N ASP A 87 -4.43 29.58 19.21
CA ASP A 87 -5.52 30.32 18.55
C ASP A 87 -6.21 29.46 17.47
N GLN A 88 -7.41 28.95 17.79
CA GLN A 88 -8.18 28.09 16.89
C GLN A 88 -8.64 28.82 15.60
N PRO A 89 -9.26 30.02 15.66
CA PRO A 89 -9.53 30.81 14.46
C PRO A 89 -8.30 31.05 13.58
N TYR A 90 -7.14 31.29 14.20
CA TYR A 90 -5.89 31.45 13.47
C TYR A 90 -5.46 30.16 12.77
N PHE A 91 -5.48 29.03 13.48
CA PHE A 91 -5.20 27.70 12.92
C PHE A 91 -6.09 27.41 11.71
N ASP A 92 -7.40 27.65 11.82
CA ASP A 92 -8.36 27.39 10.75
C ASP A 92 -8.11 28.24 9.50
N ARG A 93 -7.56 29.44 9.67
CA ARG A 93 -7.16 30.29 8.55
C ARG A 93 -5.89 29.81 7.86
N VAL A 94 -4.87 29.41 8.63
CA VAL A 94 -3.55 29.07 8.08
C VAL A 94 -3.39 27.61 7.67
N LYS A 95 -4.29 26.72 8.10
CA LYS A 95 -4.21 25.27 7.81
C LYS A 95 -4.14 24.92 6.33
N VAL A 96 -4.67 25.78 5.46
CA VAL A 96 -4.61 25.61 4.00
C VAL A 96 -3.18 25.73 3.43
N TRP A 97 -2.24 26.32 4.18
CA TRP A 97 -0.83 26.45 3.79
C TRP A 97 0.09 25.47 4.52
N LEU A 98 -0.45 24.66 5.43
CA LEU A 98 0.33 23.70 6.19
C LEU A 98 0.46 22.40 5.41
N SER A 99 1.65 21.79 5.47
CA SER A 99 1.85 20.44 4.94
C SER A 99 1.07 19.41 5.77
N ALA A 100 0.74 18.26 5.16
CA ALA A 100 0.06 17.17 5.87
C ALA A 100 0.83 16.73 7.14
N HIS A 101 2.15 16.61 7.04
CA HIS A 101 3.02 16.31 8.17
C HIS A 101 2.92 17.38 9.29
N THR A 102 3.00 18.66 8.93
CA THR A 102 2.87 19.77 9.90
C THR A 102 1.48 19.77 10.56
N LEU A 103 0.42 19.47 9.80
CA LEU A 103 -0.95 19.35 10.33
C LEU A 103 -1.08 18.19 11.33
N SER A 104 -0.50 17.03 11.02
CA SER A 104 -0.49 15.89 11.94
C SER A 104 0.21 16.25 13.25
N TRP A 105 1.43 16.78 13.16
CA TRP A 105 2.20 17.22 14.33
C TRP A 105 1.45 18.26 15.19
N LEU A 106 0.82 19.26 14.57
CA LEU A 106 0.03 20.26 15.30
C LEU A 106 -1.17 19.64 16.00
N THR A 107 -1.82 18.66 15.36
CA THR A 107 -2.97 17.93 15.92
C THR A 107 -2.55 17.11 17.13
N ASP A 108 -1.44 16.38 17.03
CA ASP A 108 -0.87 15.59 18.12
C ASP A 108 -0.43 16.47 19.28
N LYS A 109 0.26 17.58 18.99
CA LYS A 109 0.69 18.53 20.01
C LYS A 109 -0.50 19.18 20.72
N ARG A 110 -1.59 19.48 20.01
CA ARG A 110 -2.85 19.96 20.63
C ARG A 110 -3.51 18.88 21.50
N LYS A 111 -3.47 17.61 21.09
CA LYS A 111 -3.97 16.48 21.90
C LYS A 111 -3.17 16.32 23.19
N GLN A 112 -1.84 16.40 23.12
CA GLN A 112 -0.95 16.33 24.29
C GLN A 112 -1.18 17.49 25.27
N LEU A 113 -1.45 18.70 24.77
CA LEU A 113 -1.78 19.84 25.64
C LEU A 113 -3.10 19.62 26.39
N ARG A 114 -4.11 19.03 25.72
CA ARG A 114 -5.42 18.74 26.36
C ARG A 114 -5.32 17.65 27.43
N THR A 115 -4.48 16.62 27.23
CA THR A 115 -4.30 15.56 28.23
C THR A 115 -3.60 16.08 29.47
N ARG A 116 -2.56 16.93 29.32
CA ARG A 116 -1.83 17.50 30.47
C ARG A 116 -2.69 18.38 31.37
N THR A 117 -3.65 19.13 30.82
CA THR A 117 -4.55 19.96 31.64
C THR A 117 -5.49 19.12 32.50
N ARG A 118 -5.92 17.95 32.00
CA ARG A 118 -6.84 17.07 32.74
C ARG A 118 -6.17 16.44 33.96
N ASP A 119 -4.92 16.01 33.81
CA ASP A 119 -4.15 15.42 34.92
C ASP A 119 -3.80 16.47 36.00
N SER A 120 -3.61 17.75 35.62
CA SER A 120 -3.36 18.82 36.60
C SER A 120 -4.60 19.19 37.42
N ASP A 121 -5.79 19.18 36.82
CA ASP A 121 -7.04 19.56 37.50
C ASP A 121 -7.55 18.44 38.44
N ASP A 122 -7.37 17.17 38.08
CA ASP A 122 -7.71 16.03 38.95
C ASP A 122 -6.82 15.95 40.20
N THR A 123 -5.62 16.54 40.15
CA THR A 123 -4.69 16.60 41.30
C THR A 123 -5.06 17.69 42.32
N LEU A 124 -5.81 18.73 41.91
CA LEU A 124 -6.19 19.85 42.80
C LEU A 124 -7.53 19.65 43.52
N ASN A 125 -8.40 18.75 43.05
CA ASN A 125 -9.73 18.53 43.65
C ASN A 125 -9.82 17.36 44.65
N ASN A 126 -8.74 16.63 44.94
CA ASN A 126 -8.73 15.49 45.87
C ASN A 126 -7.88 15.74 47.14
N ALA A 127 -8.05 16.91 47.78
CA ALA A 127 -7.55 17.16 49.13
C ALA A 127 -8.61 16.81 50.19
N ALA A 128 -8.77 15.52 50.50
CA ALA A 128 -9.50 15.00 51.66
C ALA A 128 -8.54 14.25 52.61
N PRO A 129 -8.81 14.18 53.93
CA PRO A 129 -7.77 13.89 54.92
C PRO A 129 -7.41 12.39 54.98
N ALA A 130 -6.10 12.16 54.89
CA ALA A 130 -5.31 11.03 55.39
C ALA A 130 -6.05 9.73 55.71
N GLN A 131 -6.11 8.83 54.72
CA GLN A 131 -6.15 7.38 54.95
C GLN A 131 -4.75 6.78 54.70
N PRO A 132 -4.38 5.67 55.39
CA PRO A 132 -3.03 5.13 55.35
C PRO A 132 -2.67 4.67 53.93
N LEU A 133 -1.55 5.19 53.44
CA LEU A 133 -0.98 4.95 52.11
C LEU A 133 -0.95 3.47 51.73
N LYS A 134 -1.85 3.05 50.83
CA LYS A 134 -1.53 2.03 49.84
C LYS A 134 -0.76 2.74 48.74
N ARG A 135 0.56 2.50 48.68
CA ARG A 135 1.45 2.94 47.59
C ARG A 135 0.82 2.56 46.24
N PHE A 136 0.19 3.52 45.58
CA PHE A 136 -0.04 3.47 44.15
C PHE A 136 1.30 3.76 43.48
N ARG A 137 1.83 2.75 42.78
CA ARG A 137 2.98 2.91 41.90
C ARG A 137 2.57 3.84 40.75
N ALA A 138 3.38 4.88 40.54
CA ALA A 138 3.33 5.68 39.33
C ALA A 138 3.59 4.77 38.13
N ASN A 139 2.76 4.92 37.09
CA ASN A 139 3.01 4.35 35.77
C ASN A 139 4.11 5.19 35.09
N ASP A 140 5.35 4.84 35.40
CA ASP A 140 6.58 5.25 34.69
C ASP A 140 7.23 4.01 34.03
N GLU A 141 6.42 3.11 33.47
CA GLU A 141 6.88 1.90 32.75
C GLU A 141 6.81 2.09 31.22
N LEU A 142 7.50 3.11 30.72
CA LEU A 142 7.98 3.14 29.33
C LEU A 142 9.47 3.52 29.35
N ASN A 143 10.29 2.62 29.90
CA ASN A 143 11.68 2.34 29.50
C ASN A 143 12.40 1.62 30.64
N GLU A 144 12.17 0.32 30.77
CA GLU A 144 13.20 -0.68 31.08
C GLU A 144 12.50 -2.04 31.18
N ILE A 145 12.56 -2.84 30.11
CA ILE A 145 12.18 -4.25 30.17
C ILE A 145 13.32 -4.99 30.91
N SER A 146 13.41 -4.75 32.22
CA SER A 146 14.46 -5.21 33.13
C SER A 146 14.48 -6.74 33.31
N HIS A 147 13.50 -7.46 32.79
CA HIS A 147 13.44 -8.93 32.80
C HIS A 147 14.16 -9.61 31.62
N ILE A 148 14.74 -8.84 30.70
CA ILE A 148 15.47 -9.37 29.51
C ILE A 148 17.00 -9.31 29.68
N ALA A 149 17.53 -8.64 30.70
CA ALA A 149 18.97 -8.61 30.93
C ALA A 149 19.48 -9.99 31.37
N GLY A 150 20.18 -10.70 30.46
CA GLY A 150 20.95 -11.91 30.77
C GLY A 150 20.26 -13.25 30.53
N LYS A 151 19.04 -13.30 29.99
CA LYS A 151 18.41 -14.56 29.57
C LYS A 151 18.49 -14.71 28.06
N PRO A 152 19.01 -15.83 27.52
CA PRO A 152 18.97 -16.09 26.09
C PRO A 152 17.50 -16.08 25.66
N GLN A 153 17.13 -15.13 24.80
CA GLN A 153 15.82 -15.12 24.17
C GLN A 153 15.77 -16.30 23.21
N ILE A 154 15.19 -17.40 23.67
CA ILE A 154 14.77 -18.47 22.76
C ILE A 154 13.55 -17.90 22.04
N LEU A 155 13.76 -17.49 20.79
CA LEU A 155 12.70 -17.10 19.90
C LEU A 155 11.74 -18.30 19.78
N ASP A 156 10.54 -18.20 20.35
CA ASP A 156 9.55 -19.25 20.20
C ASP A 156 9.08 -19.27 18.74
N LEU A 157 9.68 -20.18 17.96
CA LEU A 157 9.35 -20.35 16.55
C LEU A 157 7.86 -20.67 16.34
N ALA A 158 7.18 -21.29 17.31
CA ALA A 158 5.76 -21.56 17.20
C ALA A 158 4.94 -20.26 17.32
N ASP A 159 5.29 -19.38 18.26
CA ASP A 159 4.66 -18.06 18.41
C ASP A 159 4.95 -17.16 17.19
N VAL A 160 6.19 -17.15 16.70
CA VAL A 160 6.56 -16.40 15.47
C VAL A 160 5.80 -16.94 14.26
N MET A 161 5.73 -18.26 14.07
CA MET A 161 4.96 -18.86 12.98
C MET A 161 3.46 -18.62 13.11
N LYS A 162 2.92 -18.60 14.34
CA LYS A 162 1.52 -18.28 14.60
C LYS A 162 1.23 -16.83 14.26
N LYS A 163 2.03 -15.88 14.76
CA LYS A 163 1.93 -14.45 14.43
C LYS A 163 2.08 -14.19 12.93
N MET A 164 3.00 -14.88 12.27
CA MET A 164 3.16 -14.82 10.80
C MET A 164 1.93 -15.34 10.06
N ARG A 165 1.29 -16.42 10.56
CA ARG A 165 0.08 -17.00 9.96
C ARG A 165 -1.13 -16.10 10.18
N ASP A 166 -1.32 -15.62 11.39
CA ASP A 166 -2.39 -14.69 11.76
C ASP A 166 -2.26 -13.36 11.01
N SER A 167 -1.02 -12.88 10.80
CA SER A 167 -0.75 -11.69 9.98
C SER A 167 -0.98 -11.93 8.49
N ARG A 168 -0.81 -13.16 8.01
CA ARG A 168 -1.04 -13.50 6.59
C ARG A 168 -2.53 -13.56 6.25
N ASP A 169 -3.36 -14.01 7.19
CA ASP A 169 -4.81 -14.14 7.01
C ASP A 169 -5.58 -12.86 7.42
N ALA A 170 -5.02 -12.01 8.31
CA ALA A 170 -5.65 -10.77 8.76
C ALA A 170 -4.97 -9.47 8.25
N GLY A 171 -3.76 -9.55 7.69
CA GLY A 171 -2.92 -8.37 7.39
C GLY A 171 -3.50 -7.44 6.33
N THR A 172 -4.14 -7.99 5.30
CA THR A 172 -4.81 -7.20 4.25
C THR A 172 -6.03 -6.46 4.79
N VAL A 173 -6.74 -7.03 5.76
CA VAL A 173 -7.93 -6.41 6.33
C VAL A 173 -7.55 -5.25 7.26
N ARG A 174 -6.50 -5.43 8.08
CA ARG A 174 -6.06 -4.41 9.04
C ARG A 174 -5.40 -3.19 8.41
N GLU A 175 -4.66 -3.36 7.31
CA GLU A 175 -4.05 -2.20 6.63
C GLU A 175 -5.09 -1.28 5.97
N LEU A 176 -6.22 -1.83 5.51
CA LEU A 176 -7.30 -1.03 4.92
C LEU A 176 -8.13 -0.26 5.96
N GLU A 177 -8.04 -0.67 7.23
CA GLU A 177 -8.67 0.02 8.36
C GLU A 177 -7.85 1.22 8.86
N LEU A 178 -6.57 1.33 8.47
CA LEU A 178 -5.71 2.44 8.85
C LEU A 178 -6.28 3.76 8.33
N LYS A 179 -6.28 4.78 9.18
CA LYS A 179 -6.52 6.17 8.79
C LYS A 179 -5.28 6.74 8.10
N HIS A 180 -5.46 7.80 7.31
CA HIS A 180 -4.36 8.41 6.54
C HIS A 180 -3.12 8.72 7.39
N PHE A 181 -3.27 9.28 8.60
CA PHE A 181 -2.12 9.59 9.45
C PHE A 181 -1.41 8.33 9.98
N GLU A 182 -2.16 7.28 10.30
CA GLU A 182 -1.61 5.98 10.74
C GLU A 182 -0.88 5.29 9.59
N TRP A 183 -1.38 5.45 8.36
CA TRP A 183 -0.70 4.98 7.15
C TRP A 183 0.62 5.73 6.93
N ILE A 184 0.68 7.05 7.08
CA ILE A 184 1.94 7.82 6.98
C ILE A 184 2.96 7.27 7.97
N GLU A 185 2.60 7.16 9.25
CA GLU A 185 3.50 6.61 10.28
C GLU A 185 3.93 5.16 9.96
N ALA A 186 2.99 4.32 9.53
CA ALA A 186 3.29 2.93 9.17
C ALA A 186 4.26 2.84 7.97
N THR A 187 4.11 3.69 6.96
CA THR A 187 5.00 3.70 5.79
C THR A 187 6.40 4.22 6.10
N GLU A 188 6.54 5.21 6.99
CA GLU A 188 7.84 5.66 7.48
C GLU A 188 8.57 4.55 8.24
N ASN A 189 7.87 3.89 9.18
CA ASN A 189 8.41 2.76 9.94
C ASN A 189 8.79 1.59 9.01
N PHE A 190 7.94 1.29 8.02
CA PHE A 190 8.22 0.25 7.04
C PHE A 190 9.45 0.60 6.20
N TYR A 191 9.58 1.83 5.72
CA TYR A 191 10.75 2.27 4.97
C TYR A 191 12.02 2.19 5.80
N ALA A 192 12.00 2.64 7.06
CA ALA A 192 13.14 2.53 7.97
C ALA A 192 13.58 1.07 8.17
N TYR A 193 12.63 0.15 8.31
CA TYR A 193 12.89 -1.29 8.37
C TYR A 193 13.50 -1.83 7.08
N GLN A 194 13.00 -1.44 5.91
CA GLN A 194 13.59 -1.83 4.62
C GLN A 194 15.02 -1.31 4.50
N VAL A 195 15.28 -0.05 4.89
CA VAL A 195 16.64 0.51 4.91
C VAL A 195 17.53 -0.34 5.83
N SER A 196 17.10 -0.68 7.05
CA SER A 196 17.95 -1.47 7.96
C SER A 196 18.23 -2.88 7.47
N LEU A 197 17.33 -3.48 6.67
CA LEU A 197 17.54 -4.79 6.06
C LEU A 197 18.53 -4.77 4.89
N TYR A 198 18.49 -3.72 4.07
CA TYR A 198 19.18 -3.67 2.76
C TYR A 198 20.24 -2.56 2.67
N ALA A 199 20.60 -1.89 3.77
CA ALA A 199 21.60 -0.82 3.80
C ALA A 199 23.01 -1.28 3.42
N GLU A 200 23.30 -2.58 3.47
CA GLU A 200 24.61 -3.15 3.15
C GLU A 200 24.50 -4.09 1.94
N GLY A 201 24.78 -3.59 0.72
CA GLY A 201 24.96 -4.44 -0.47
C GLY A 201 24.36 -3.91 -1.78
N THR A 202 24.39 -4.76 -2.82
CA THR A 202 23.84 -4.52 -4.17
C THR A 202 22.31 -4.39 -4.22
N ASP A 203 21.62 -4.61 -3.10
CA ASP A 203 20.15 -4.66 -2.99
C ASP A 203 19.51 -3.33 -2.54
N ALA A 204 20.23 -2.21 -2.64
CA ALA A 204 19.72 -0.85 -2.35
C ALA A 204 18.51 -0.41 -3.22
N HIS A 205 18.14 -1.22 -4.21
CA HIS A 205 16.94 -1.03 -5.04
C HIS A 205 15.63 -1.13 -4.24
N GLU A 206 15.57 -1.96 -3.19
CA GLU A 206 14.35 -2.20 -2.41
C GLU A 206 13.90 -0.96 -1.62
N PRO A 207 14.73 -0.36 -0.74
CA PRO A 207 14.34 0.89 -0.07
C PRO A 207 13.98 2.00 -1.06
N THR A 208 14.74 2.09 -2.16
CA THR A 208 14.49 3.09 -3.21
C THR A 208 13.11 2.94 -3.84
N PHE A 209 12.65 1.70 -4.07
CA PHE A 209 11.28 1.44 -4.53
C PHE A 209 10.25 1.98 -3.54
N TYR A 210 10.35 1.60 -2.26
CA TYR A 210 9.34 1.99 -1.26
C TYR A 210 9.30 3.50 -1.04
N ARG A 211 10.45 4.18 -1.07
CA ARG A 211 10.50 5.65 -1.01
C ARG A 211 9.74 6.30 -2.16
N LYS A 212 9.91 5.79 -3.39
CA LYS A 212 9.18 6.31 -4.57
C LYS A 212 7.69 5.95 -4.51
N HIS A 213 7.37 4.73 -4.12
CA HIS A 213 6.01 4.21 -4.02
C HIS A 213 5.16 5.01 -3.02
N PHE A 214 5.57 5.07 -1.74
CA PHE A 214 4.84 5.84 -0.72
C PHE A 214 4.85 7.33 -1.03
N GLY A 215 6.00 7.86 -1.46
CA GLY A 215 6.14 9.26 -1.83
C GLY A 215 5.20 9.67 -2.97
N PHE A 216 4.86 8.78 -3.91
CA PHE A 216 3.88 9.11 -4.95
C PHE A 216 2.51 9.44 -4.36
N PHE A 217 1.98 8.58 -3.49
CA PHE A 217 0.65 8.77 -2.90
C PHE A 217 0.64 9.92 -1.89
N GLU A 218 1.67 10.05 -1.05
CA GLU A 218 1.78 11.13 -0.06
C GLU A 218 1.83 12.52 -0.72
N ASN A 219 2.54 12.67 -1.84
CA ASN A 219 2.77 13.98 -2.47
C ASN A 219 1.63 14.45 -3.39
N GLN A 220 0.51 13.72 -3.49
CA GLN A 220 -0.64 14.18 -4.27
C GLN A 220 -1.36 15.33 -3.56
N VAL A 221 -1.77 16.36 -4.31
CA VAL A 221 -2.45 17.55 -3.76
C VAL A 221 -3.69 17.18 -2.95
N ASP A 222 -4.45 16.20 -3.43
CA ASP A 222 -5.69 15.73 -2.81
C ASP A 222 -5.52 14.42 -2.02
N SER A 223 -4.28 14.05 -1.67
CA SER A 223 -3.96 12.74 -1.06
C SER A 223 -4.83 12.44 0.17
N VAL A 224 -4.89 13.37 1.13
CA VAL A 224 -5.67 13.21 2.36
C VAL A 224 -7.17 13.09 2.07
N LYS A 225 -7.68 13.90 1.13
CA LYS A 225 -9.11 13.93 0.76
C LYS A 225 -9.54 12.63 0.08
N LEU A 226 -8.67 12.07 -0.75
CA LEU A 226 -8.95 10.89 -1.57
C LEU A 226 -8.49 9.58 -0.92
N TYR A 227 -8.02 9.61 0.34
CA TYR A 227 -7.39 8.47 1.01
C TYR A 227 -8.20 7.17 0.93
N ASP A 228 -9.49 7.22 1.25
CA ASP A 228 -10.34 6.03 1.21
C ASP A 228 -10.54 5.45 -0.20
N LEU A 229 -10.27 6.22 -1.25
CA LEU A 229 -10.36 5.78 -2.63
C LEU A 229 -9.06 5.18 -3.17
N TRP A 230 -7.90 5.60 -2.63
CA TRP A 230 -6.60 5.17 -3.16
C TRP A 230 -5.86 4.16 -2.27
N LYS A 231 -6.16 4.04 -0.98
CA LYS A 231 -5.44 3.11 -0.08
C LYS A 231 -5.45 1.65 -0.56
N ASP A 232 -6.57 1.20 -1.15
CA ASP A 232 -6.69 -0.15 -1.73
C ASP A 232 -5.75 -0.34 -2.93
N ILE A 233 -5.63 0.71 -3.75
CA ILE A 233 -4.79 0.73 -4.95
C ILE A 233 -3.31 0.74 -4.56
N GLU A 234 -2.93 1.58 -3.59
CA GLU A 234 -1.57 1.58 -3.03
C GLU A 234 -1.18 0.19 -2.55
N LEU A 235 -2.03 -0.42 -1.72
CA LEU A 235 -1.81 -1.75 -1.18
C LEU A 235 -1.64 -2.80 -2.29
N GLU A 236 -2.49 -2.78 -3.31
CA GLU A 236 -2.37 -3.69 -4.46
C GLU A 236 -1.04 -3.51 -5.19
N MET A 237 -0.62 -2.27 -5.44
CA MET A 237 0.64 -1.96 -6.11
C MET A 237 1.86 -2.36 -5.27
N ARG A 238 1.82 -2.14 -3.95
CA ARG A 238 2.85 -2.61 -3.01
C ARG A 238 2.97 -4.13 -3.03
N GLN A 239 1.84 -4.83 -2.96
CA GLN A 239 1.80 -6.28 -3.04
C GLN A 239 2.28 -6.80 -4.39
N LYS A 240 1.96 -6.13 -5.50
CA LYS A 240 2.48 -6.47 -6.84
C LYS A 240 4.01 -6.43 -6.85
N HIS A 241 4.62 -5.40 -6.25
CA HIS A 241 6.07 -5.33 -6.09
C HIS A 241 6.62 -6.43 -5.19
N GLN A 242 6.06 -6.64 -3.99
CA GLN A 242 6.52 -7.70 -3.09
C GLN A 242 6.47 -9.10 -3.72
N ASN A 243 5.45 -9.36 -4.54
CA ASN A 243 5.25 -10.66 -5.18
C ASN A 243 6.07 -10.87 -6.45
N LYS A 244 6.28 -9.82 -7.26
CA LYS A 244 6.85 -9.91 -8.60
C LYS A 244 8.16 -9.13 -8.77
N ARG A 245 8.63 -8.42 -7.73
CA ARG A 245 9.76 -7.49 -7.76
C ARG A 245 9.68 -6.48 -8.91
N THR A 246 8.49 -5.95 -9.17
CA THR A 246 8.28 -4.98 -10.25
C THR A 246 8.95 -3.65 -9.94
N ASN A 247 9.54 -3.01 -10.94
CA ASN A 247 10.10 -1.67 -10.76
C ASN A 247 9.00 -0.63 -10.55
N PHE A 248 9.39 0.51 -9.95
CA PHE A 248 8.53 1.69 -9.90
C PHE A 248 8.41 2.28 -11.31
N ASP A 249 7.19 2.35 -11.83
CA ASP A 249 6.87 2.97 -13.12
C ASP A 249 5.90 4.14 -12.90
N LEU A 250 6.35 5.37 -13.18
CA LEU A 250 5.53 6.55 -12.97
C LEU A 250 4.25 6.54 -13.83
N PHE A 251 4.29 5.94 -15.03
CA PHE A 251 3.14 5.91 -15.93
C PHE A 251 2.00 5.08 -15.35
N ASP A 252 2.31 3.89 -14.81
CA ASP A 252 1.35 3.03 -14.11
C ASP A 252 0.70 3.77 -12.93
N TYR A 253 1.51 4.43 -12.09
CA TYR A 253 0.99 5.15 -10.91
C TYR A 253 0.09 6.33 -11.29
N ARG A 254 0.45 7.09 -12.34
CA ARG A 254 -0.40 8.16 -12.87
C ARG A 254 -1.72 7.64 -13.41
N THR A 255 -1.69 6.50 -14.09
CA THR A 255 -2.89 5.84 -14.62
C THR A 255 -3.83 5.44 -13.49
N GLU A 256 -3.30 4.80 -12.45
CA GLU A 256 -4.11 4.41 -11.28
C GLU A 256 -4.62 5.64 -10.50
N TRP A 257 -3.81 6.68 -10.34
CA TRP A 257 -4.25 7.93 -9.73
C TRP A 257 -5.35 8.63 -10.54
N GLY A 258 -5.29 8.58 -11.86
CA GLY A 258 -6.36 9.05 -12.74
C GLY A 258 -7.67 8.31 -12.50
N ARG A 259 -7.62 7.01 -12.22
CA ARG A 259 -8.80 6.22 -11.84
C ARG A 259 -9.36 6.64 -10.48
N VAL A 260 -8.51 6.95 -9.50
CA VAL A 260 -8.95 7.49 -8.20
C VAL A 260 -9.75 8.77 -8.40
N LYS A 261 -9.21 9.72 -9.17
CA LYS A 261 -9.90 10.98 -9.48
C LYS A 261 -11.22 10.77 -10.20
N SER A 262 -11.23 9.89 -11.21
CA SER A 262 -12.45 9.56 -11.96
C SER A 262 -13.54 8.95 -11.06
N ARG A 263 -13.17 8.10 -10.10
CA ARG A 263 -14.10 7.55 -9.09
C ARG A 263 -14.65 8.64 -8.17
N PHE A 264 -13.80 9.57 -7.76
CA PHE A 264 -14.21 10.71 -6.94
C PHE A 264 -15.21 11.60 -7.66
N ASP A 265 -14.92 11.98 -8.91
CA ASP A 265 -15.81 12.82 -9.73
C ASP A 265 -17.15 12.14 -9.98
N ALA A 266 -17.16 10.81 -10.17
CA ALA A 266 -18.39 10.04 -10.30
C ALA A 266 -19.24 10.08 -9.02
N LEU A 267 -18.62 9.96 -7.84
CA LEU A 267 -19.31 10.03 -6.56
C LEU A 267 -19.92 11.41 -6.30
N ASP A 268 -19.18 12.48 -6.60
CA ASP A 268 -19.62 13.86 -6.38
C ASP A 268 -20.84 14.21 -7.26
N ASN A 269 -20.83 13.75 -8.51
CA ASN A 269 -21.94 13.93 -9.46
C ASN A 269 -23.20 13.13 -9.12
N THR A 270 -23.10 12.07 -8.31
CA THR A 270 -24.27 11.30 -7.83
C THR A 270 -24.99 11.92 -6.64
N THR A 271 -24.49 13.03 -6.08
CA THR A 271 -25.18 13.72 -4.98
C THR A 271 -26.39 14.48 -5.55
N PRO A 272 -27.63 14.07 -5.25
CA PRO A 272 -28.79 14.69 -5.87
C PRO A 272 -28.99 16.09 -5.29
N SER A 273 -28.70 17.09 -6.12
CA SER A 273 -29.21 18.44 -5.94
C SER A 273 -30.73 18.35 -5.90
N THR A 274 -31.27 18.45 -4.69
CA THR A 274 -32.71 18.53 -4.44
C THR A 274 -33.14 19.90 -4.96
N SER A 275 -33.53 19.97 -6.23
CA SER A 275 -34.07 21.17 -6.85
C SER A 275 -35.16 20.73 -7.82
N SER A 276 -36.37 20.68 -7.30
CA SER A 276 -37.61 20.60 -8.04
C SER A 276 -37.63 21.61 -9.18
N THR A 277 -37.78 21.17 -10.44
CA THR A 277 -38.78 21.78 -11.34
C THR A 277 -39.01 20.93 -12.60
N ALA A 278 -40.27 20.51 -12.74
CA ALA A 278 -41.07 20.41 -13.95
C ALA A 278 -40.53 19.68 -15.21
N LEU A 279 -41.17 18.54 -15.49
CA LEU A 279 -41.39 17.99 -16.84
C LEU A 279 -41.94 19.06 -17.81
N PRO A 280 -41.77 18.83 -19.12
CA PRO A 280 -42.99 18.50 -19.86
C PRO A 280 -42.88 17.31 -20.81
N ARG A 281 -43.98 16.56 -20.82
CA ARG A 281 -44.48 15.65 -21.85
C ARG A 281 -44.57 16.34 -23.23
N SER A 282 -44.17 15.63 -24.29
CA SER A 282 -44.82 15.66 -25.61
C SER A 282 -44.37 14.42 -26.40
N ARG A 283 -45.17 13.34 -26.43
CA ARG A 283 -46.17 12.96 -27.45
C ARG A 283 -45.58 12.67 -28.84
N PHE A 284 -45.58 11.35 -29.15
CA PHE A 284 -45.95 10.67 -30.39
C PHE A 284 -45.64 11.34 -31.73
N ASN A 285 -44.85 10.64 -32.55
CA ASN A 285 -45.30 10.18 -33.87
C ASN A 285 -44.40 9.06 -34.41
N ASN A 286 -45.01 7.89 -34.57
CA ASN A 286 -44.69 6.85 -35.55
C ASN A 286 -46.07 6.47 -36.13
N PRO A 287 -46.27 6.13 -37.42
CA PRO A 287 -45.60 4.97 -38.03
C PRO A 287 -45.34 5.10 -39.55
N ARG A 288 -44.70 4.07 -40.13
CA ARG A 288 -45.08 3.33 -41.37
C ARG A 288 -43.81 2.78 -42.05
N ASN A 289 -43.49 1.51 -41.82
CA ASN A 289 -43.85 0.35 -42.66
C ASN A 289 -42.91 0.17 -43.87
N GLN A 290 -41.97 -0.77 -43.78
CA GLN A 290 -41.61 -1.65 -44.90
C GLN A 290 -41.09 -2.99 -44.36
N LYS A 291 -41.79 -4.04 -44.78
CA LYS A 291 -41.43 -5.46 -44.64
C LYS A 291 -40.50 -5.85 -45.78
N SER A 292 -39.47 -6.63 -45.48
CA SER A 292 -39.02 -7.72 -46.35
C SER A 292 -38.31 -8.77 -45.50
N HIS A 293 -38.86 -9.98 -45.51
CA HIS A 293 -38.27 -11.22 -45.02
C HIS A 293 -37.28 -11.76 -46.06
N THR A 294 -36.13 -12.24 -45.60
CA THR A 294 -35.52 -13.52 -46.04
C THR A 294 -34.53 -13.99 -44.97
N ASP A 295 -34.89 -15.09 -44.32
CA ASP A 295 -34.12 -16.26 -43.89
C ASP A 295 -32.71 -16.14 -43.25
N SER A 296 -32.63 -16.74 -42.05
CA SER A 296 -31.49 -16.97 -41.15
C SER A 296 -30.61 -18.16 -41.62
N PRO A 297 -29.55 -18.65 -40.89
CA PRO A 297 -29.06 -18.32 -39.53
C PRO A 297 -27.49 -18.32 -39.43
N PRO A 298 -26.84 -18.55 -38.26
CA PRO A 298 -26.43 -17.48 -37.34
C PRO A 298 -24.93 -17.54 -36.93
N ALA A 299 -24.29 -16.43 -36.59
CA ALA A 299 -23.09 -16.49 -35.74
C ALA A 299 -22.81 -15.19 -34.99
N SER A 300 -22.70 -15.35 -33.67
CA SER A 300 -22.03 -14.54 -32.65
C SER A 300 -22.41 -13.06 -32.52
N SER A 301 -23.33 -12.86 -31.58
CA SER A 301 -23.38 -11.71 -30.69
C SER A 301 -21.99 -11.26 -30.20
N SER A 302 -21.57 -10.05 -30.56
CA SER A 302 -20.47 -9.34 -29.90
C SER A 302 -20.96 -8.76 -28.57
N ASN A 303 -21.22 -9.63 -27.60
CA ASN A 303 -21.21 -9.28 -26.18
C ASN A 303 -19.98 -9.97 -25.58
N SER A 304 -18.99 -9.20 -25.15
CA SER A 304 -17.85 -9.74 -24.41
C SER A 304 -17.40 -8.75 -23.35
N PHE A 305 -18.17 -8.69 -22.27
CA PHE A 305 -17.57 -8.71 -20.95
C PHE A 305 -17.65 -10.15 -20.43
N PRO A 306 -16.55 -10.68 -19.89
CA PRO A 306 -16.63 -11.52 -18.71
C PRO A 306 -15.91 -10.83 -17.55
N THR A 307 -16.72 -10.51 -16.56
CA THR A 307 -16.36 -10.39 -15.15
C THR A 307 -15.57 -11.63 -14.67
N GLY A 308 -14.44 -11.39 -14.02
CA GLY A 308 -13.90 -12.24 -12.95
C GLY A 308 -12.78 -13.24 -13.32
N ASN A 309 -11.52 -12.92 -13.00
CA ASN A 309 -10.78 -13.55 -11.89
C ASN A 309 -9.29 -13.10 -11.83
N LYS A 310 -8.91 -12.55 -10.67
CA LYS A 310 -7.75 -12.91 -9.83
C LYS A 310 -6.49 -13.52 -10.52
N ASP A 311 -5.67 -12.72 -11.20
CA ASP A 311 -4.36 -13.20 -11.68
C ASP A 311 -3.20 -12.89 -10.71
N LYS A 312 -3.00 -13.85 -9.80
CA LYS A 312 -1.73 -14.09 -9.10
C LYS A 312 -0.63 -14.44 -10.11
N GLY A 313 0.58 -13.96 -9.85
CA GLY A 313 1.86 -14.24 -10.54
C GLY A 313 1.86 -15.26 -11.68
N SER A 314 2.07 -14.79 -12.91
CA SER A 314 2.48 -15.63 -14.03
C SER A 314 3.91 -16.15 -13.80
N ARG A 315 4.06 -17.10 -12.88
CA ARG A 315 4.95 -18.24 -13.16
C ARG A 315 4.33 -18.92 -14.35
N ILE A 316 5.09 -19.06 -15.43
CA ILE A 316 4.64 -19.81 -16.61
C ILE A 316 4.01 -21.12 -16.08
N PRO A 317 2.74 -21.42 -16.39
CA PRO A 317 2.06 -22.56 -15.80
C PRO A 317 2.87 -23.82 -16.11
N CYS A 318 3.21 -24.56 -15.06
CA CYS A 318 3.79 -25.89 -15.21
C CYS A 318 2.65 -26.88 -15.42
N CYS A 319 2.75 -27.67 -16.48
CA CYS A 319 1.82 -28.75 -16.74
C CYS A 319 1.95 -29.81 -15.65
N ILE A 320 0.85 -30.18 -14.99
CA ILE A 320 0.85 -31.24 -13.97
C ILE A 320 1.08 -32.64 -14.55
N ILE A 321 1.08 -32.79 -15.89
CA ILE A 321 1.30 -34.07 -16.57
C ILE A 321 2.80 -34.34 -16.82
N CYS A 322 3.46 -33.44 -17.55
CA CYS A 322 4.87 -33.60 -17.90
C CYS A 322 5.82 -32.75 -17.05
N GLY A 323 5.30 -31.84 -16.21
CA GLY A 323 6.09 -30.89 -15.43
C GLY A 323 6.77 -29.78 -16.25
N GLY A 324 6.54 -29.73 -17.57
CA GLY A 324 7.06 -28.67 -18.45
C GLY A 324 6.34 -27.34 -18.25
N ALA A 325 7.07 -26.24 -18.40
CA ALA A 325 6.51 -24.90 -18.39
C ALA A 325 6.00 -24.51 -19.79
N GLY A 326 4.95 -23.70 -19.85
CA GLY A 326 4.48 -23.06 -21.09
C GLY A 326 3.14 -23.57 -21.60
N HIS A 327 2.57 -24.58 -20.94
CA HIS A 327 1.28 -25.16 -21.30
C HIS A 327 0.54 -25.69 -20.08
N THR A 328 -0.79 -25.73 -20.16
CA THR A 328 -1.63 -26.33 -19.12
C THR A 328 -1.85 -27.81 -19.41
N TYR A 329 -2.30 -28.58 -18.42
CA TYR A 329 -2.61 -30.00 -18.62
C TYR A 329 -3.80 -30.22 -19.58
N LEU A 330 -4.69 -29.23 -19.71
CA LEU A 330 -5.83 -29.28 -20.62
C LEU A 330 -5.40 -29.31 -22.08
N VAL A 331 -4.33 -28.60 -22.42
CA VAL A 331 -3.77 -28.53 -23.78
C VAL A 331 -2.59 -29.48 -23.98
N HIS A 332 -2.31 -30.35 -23.01
CA HIS A 332 -1.22 -31.30 -23.12
C HIS A 332 -1.51 -32.32 -24.23
N ASN A 333 -0.48 -32.63 -25.01
CA ASN A 333 -0.49 -33.55 -26.12
C ASN A 333 0.89 -34.24 -26.12
N ASP A 334 0.85 -35.56 -26.01
CA ASP A 334 2.03 -36.40 -25.81
C ASP A 334 3.07 -36.23 -26.93
N ASN A 335 2.63 -35.87 -28.15
CA ASN A 335 3.50 -35.67 -29.30
C ASN A 335 4.30 -34.35 -29.25
N THR A 336 3.76 -33.30 -28.61
CA THR A 336 4.36 -31.95 -28.62
C THR A 336 5.01 -31.59 -27.29
N HIS A 337 4.52 -32.14 -26.18
CA HIS A 337 4.91 -31.73 -24.83
C HIS A 337 5.66 -32.82 -24.04
N GLY A 338 5.94 -33.95 -24.69
CA GLY A 338 6.56 -35.14 -24.09
C GLY A 338 5.56 -36.02 -23.35
N PRO A 339 5.96 -37.24 -22.97
CA PRO A 339 5.08 -38.17 -22.28
C PRO A 339 4.75 -37.71 -20.84
N PRO A 340 3.63 -38.18 -20.28
CA PRO A 340 3.35 -38.09 -18.85
C PRO A 340 4.51 -38.61 -18.00
N LYS A 341 4.79 -37.97 -16.86
CA LYS A 341 5.92 -38.39 -16.03
C LYS A 341 5.66 -39.63 -15.20
N TRP A 342 4.43 -39.80 -14.72
CA TRP A 342 4.09 -40.94 -13.87
C TRP A 342 2.65 -41.39 -14.03
N GLU A 343 1.71 -40.45 -14.13
CA GLU A 343 0.31 -40.77 -14.31
C GLU A 343 -0.03 -41.25 -15.74
N THR A 344 -1.20 -41.84 -15.89
CA THR A 344 -1.76 -42.21 -17.20
C THR A 344 -2.97 -41.32 -17.49
N ARG A 345 -3.19 -40.99 -18.76
CA ARG A 345 -4.30 -40.14 -19.20
C ARG A 345 -5.26 -40.90 -20.10
N GLU A 346 -6.55 -40.74 -19.86
CA GLU A 346 -7.61 -41.12 -20.80
C GLU A 346 -8.57 -39.96 -20.99
N GLY A 347 -8.55 -39.36 -22.19
CA GLY A 347 -9.32 -38.15 -22.47
C GLY A 347 -8.89 -36.98 -21.57
N ALA A 348 -9.78 -36.52 -20.70
CA ALA A 348 -9.52 -35.44 -19.74
C ALA A 348 -9.13 -35.94 -18.34
N ASP A 349 -9.25 -37.24 -18.09
CA ASP A 349 -9.09 -37.83 -16.76
C ASP A 349 -7.64 -38.27 -16.52
N LEU A 350 -7.18 -38.02 -15.28
CA LEU A 350 -5.87 -38.42 -14.79
C LEU A 350 -6.01 -39.66 -13.93
N LEU A 351 -5.24 -40.70 -14.23
CA LEU A 351 -5.43 -42.04 -13.69
C LEU A 351 -4.11 -42.57 -13.12
N HIS A 352 -4.20 -43.29 -12.01
CA HIS A 352 -3.06 -44.01 -11.46
C HIS A 352 -2.58 -45.07 -12.46
N PRO A 353 -1.29 -45.18 -12.79
CA PRO A 353 -0.80 -46.02 -13.89
C PRO A 353 -1.10 -47.51 -13.71
N ARG A 354 -1.04 -48.01 -12.45
CA ARG A 354 -1.34 -49.42 -12.12
C ARG A 354 -2.81 -49.68 -11.80
N THR A 355 -3.37 -48.98 -10.82
CA THR A 355 -4.72 -49.26 -10.31
C THR A 355 -5.83 -48.64 -11.15
N ARG A 356 -5.48 -47.72 -12.07
CA ARG A 356 -6.42 -46.99 -12.92
C ARG A 356 -7.44 -46.15 -12.12
N ALA A 357 -7.19 -45.95 -10.83
CA ALA A 357 -8.00 -45.11 -9.97
C ALA A 357 -7.83 -43.63 -10.35
N TRP A 358 -8.91 -42.85 -10.22
CA TRP A 358 -8.92 -41.43 -10.58
C TRP A 358 -7.99 -40.63 -9.68
N ILE A 359 -7.26 -39.68 -10.26
CA ILE A 359 -6.40 -38.74 -9.57
C ILE A 359 -7.03 -37.36 -9.63
N CYS A 360 -7.11 -36.69 -8.48
CA CYS A 360 -7.70 -35.38 -8.44
C CYS A 360 -6.77 -34.30 -9.02
N SER A 361 -7.11 -33.78 -10.20
CA SER A 361 -6.41 -32.66 -10.84
C SER A 361 -6.48 -31.39 -10.00
N TYR A 362 -7.65 -31.08 -9.41
CA TYR A 362 -7.86 -29.88 -8.61
C TYR A 362 -6.96 -29.84 -7.37
N TRP A 363 -6.83 -30.98 -6.68
CA TRP A 363 -5.94 -31.10 -5.53
C TRP A 363 -4.46 -30.92 -5.92
N ASN A 364 -4.05 -31.48 -7.06
CA ASN A 364 -2.69 -31.34 -7.60
C ASN A 364 -2.32 -29.89 -7.96
N ILE A 365 -3.31 -29.06 -8.30
CA ILE A 365 -3.11 -27.65 -8.66
C ILE A 365 -3.25 -26.73 -7.45
N PHE A 366 -4.29 -26.90 -6.63
CA PHE A 366 -4.72 -25.92 -5.63
C PHE A 366 -4.46 -26.33 -4.17
N LEU A 367 -3.80 -27.48 -3.94
CA LEU A 367 -3.53 -28.06 -2.61
C LEU A 367 -4.80 -28.39 -1.78
N THR A 368 -5.98 -28.14 -2.33
CA THR A 368 -7.28 -28.32 -1.72
C THR A 368 -8.19 -29.01 -2.74
N CYS A 369 -9.17 -29.79 -2.29
CA CYS A 369 -10.21 -30.34 -3.16
C CYS A 369 -11.60 -29.94 -2.64
N SER A 370 -12.62 -30.06 -3.50
CA SER A 370 -14.00 -29.91 -3.06
C SER A 370 -14.35 -30.96 -1.99
N LYS A 371 -15.29 -30.65 -1.09
CA LYS A 371 -15.77 -31.61 -0.07
C LYS A 371 -16.42 -32.87 -0.67
N LYS A 372 -16.71 -32.89 -1.98
CA LYS A 372 -17.32 -34.01 -2.72
C LYS A 372 -16.29 -34.89 -3.44
N CYS A 373 -15.02 -34.67 -3.19
CA CYS A 373 -13.88 -35.37 -3.79
C CYS A 373 -13.63 -36.70 -3.07
N THR A 374 -14.59 -37.63 -3.18
CA THR A 374 -14.57 -38.90 -2.43
C THR A 374 -14.04 -40.07 -3.26
N THR A 375 -14.08 -39.98 -4.59
CA THR A 375 -13.71 -41.07 -5.51
C THR A 375 -12.31 -40.93 -6.11
N ALA A 376 -11.69 -39.75 -6.00
CA ALA A 376 -10.38 -39.47 -6.59
C ALA A 376 -9.28 -39.49 -5.52
N ASN A 377 -8.15 -40.11 -5.86
CA ASN A 377 -6.96 -40.16 -5.02
C ASN A 377 -6.23 -38.82 -5.01
N HIS A 378 -5.80 -38.41 -3.82
CA HIS A 378 -4.96 -37.24 -3.57
C HIS A 378 -3.48 -37.65 -3.59
N ILE A 379 -2.97 -37.91 -4.78
CA ILE A 379 -1.57 -38.29 -5.02
C ILE A 379 -0.96 -37.39 -6.10
N CYS A 380 0.36 -37.19 -6.04
CA CYS A 380 1.11 -36.38 -6.97
C CYS A 380 1.04 -37.00 -8.37
N THR A 381 0.59 -36.23 -9.35
CA THR A 381 0.58 -36.66 -10.75
C THR A 381 2.00 -36.92 -11.28
N LEU A 382 3.00 -36.16 -10.85
CA LEU A 382 4.37 -36.29 -11.39
C LEU A 382 5.20 -37.44 -10.80
N CYS A 383 4.89 -37.93 -9.59
CA CYS A 383 5.72 -38.94 -8.91
C CYS A 383 4.94 -40.01 -8.11
N GLY A 384 3.61 -39.88 -7.98
CA GLY A 384 2.77 -40.77 -7.19
C GLY A 384 2.82 -40.59 -5.67
N GLY A 385 3.58 -39.61 -5.16
CA GLY A 385 3.73 -39.35 -3.72
C GLY A 385 2.50 -38.69 -3.06
N PRO A 386 2.42 -38.65 -1.71
CA PRO A 386 1.29 -38.08 -0.98
C PRO A 386 1.36 -36.54 -0.86
N HIS A 387 1.65 -35.85 -1.96
CA HIS A 387 1.69 -34.39 -2.03
C HIS A 387 1.14 -33.87 -3.38
N PRO A 388 0.69 -32.61 -3.46
CA PRO A 388 0.27 -32.02 -4.74
C PRO A 388 1.45 -31.80 -5.70
N ALA A 389 1.22 -31.94 -7.01
CA ALA A 389 2.26 -31.78 -8.02
C ALA A 389 2.94 -30.40 -8.05
N LEU A 390 2.20 -29.32 -7.81
CA LEU A 390 2.76 -27.96 -7.83
C LEU A 390 3.34 -27.51 -6.48
N LYS A 391 3.33 -28.37 -5.46
CA LYS A 391 3.98 -28.12 -4.17
C LYS A 391 5.41 -28.64 -4.23
N TRP A 392 6.37 -27.81 -3.85
CA TRP A 392 7.75 -28.27 -3.68
C TRP A 392 7.80 -29.28 -2.52
N ASP A 393 8.16 -30.52 -2.85
CA ASP A 393 8.33 -31.60 -1.88
C ASP A 393 9.66 -32.31 -2.17
N PRO A 394 10.57 -32.46 -1.19
CA PRO A 394 11.85 -33.13 -1.38
C PRO A 394 11.73 -34.61 -1.82
N SER A 395 10.58 -35.23 -1.52
CA SER A 395 10.28 -36.61 -1.96
C SER A 395 9.83 -36.67 -3.43
N CYS A 396 9.47 -35.54 -4.03
CA CYS A 396 9.16 -35.42 -5.46
C CYS A 396 10.45 -35.45 -6.28
N ARG A 397 11.05 -36.63 -6.40
CA ARG A 397 12.24 -36.88 -7.24
C ARG A 397 11.85 -36.99 -8.70
N VAL A 398 11.33 -35.90 -9.23
CA VAL A 398 11.16 -35.71 -10.65
C VAL A 398 12.42 -35.02 -11.14
N PRO A 399 13.21 -35.62 -12.07
CA PRO A 399 14.32 -34.89 -12.67
C PRO A 399 13.77 -33.58 -13.24
N ARG A 400 14.26 -32.44 -12.72
CA ARG A 400 14.01 -31.15 -13.37
C ARG A 400 14.60 -31.26 -14.78
N PRO A 401 13.89 -30.83 -15.83
CA PRO A 401 14.48 -30.75 -17.15
C PRO A 401 15.75 -29.90 -17.04
N ALA A 402 16.87 -30.44 -17.54
CA ALA A 402 18.21 -29.98 -17.20
C ALA A 402 18.59 -28.59 -17.77
N ASN A 403 17.66 -27.87 -18.40
CA ASN A 403 17.89 -26.53 -18.92
C ASN A 403 16.61 -25.69 -18.80
N VAL A 404 16.56 -24.81 -17.79
CA VAL A 404 15.75 -23.58 -17.76
C VAL A 404 16.58 -22.49 -17.10
#